data_AF-A0A7S3DU88-F1
#
_entry.id   AF-A0A7S3DU88-F1
#
_cell.length_a   1.000
_cell.length_b   1.000
_cell.length_c   1.000
_cell.angle_alpha   90.00
_cell.angle_beta   90.00
_cell.angle_gamma   90.00
#
_symmetry.space_group_name_H-M   'P 1'
#
loop_
_entity.id
_entity.type
_entity.pdbx_description
1 polymer ?
#
loop_
_entity_poly.entity_id
_entity_poly.type
_entity_poly.pdbx_seq_one_letter_code
_entity_poly.pdbx_strand_id
1 'polypeptide(L)'
;MPELGSILADASLPLFERYRAMFSLRNIGGQDAVQELCNVLVKDDSSALLRHEVAYVLGQMQHPSSVEALAQSLRRPEEHKMVRHESAEALGAIDGRWDAVEPILNEFSNDENDVVRESCLVALDAADYWSHVKGEKDHDGDENDLDVSGEEPSFAKQKADNMKPVLQNHFNVVN
;
A
#
# COMPACT_ATOMS: atom_id res chain seq x y z
N MET A 1 12.99 -17.87 -9.76
CA MET A 1 11.58 -17.70 -9.36
C MET A 1 10.55 -17.47 -10.49
N PRO A 2 10.82 -17.72 -11.79
CA PRO A 2 9.83 -17.45 -12.85
C PRO A 2 8.46 -18.12 -12.66
N GLU A 3 8.41 -19.26 -11.95
CA GLU A 3 7.20 -20.06 -11.78
C GLU A 3 6.10 -19.32 -11.00
N LEU A 4 6.41 -18.66 -9.88
CA LEU A 4 5.41 -17.93 -9.09
C LEU A 4 4.88 -16.69 -9.83
N GLY A 5 5.76 -15.94 -10.50
CA GLY A 5 5.35 -14.81 -11.35
C GLY A 5 4.44 -15.26 -12.48
N SER A 6 4.77 -16.40 -13.11
CA SER A 6 3.95 -16.99 -14.18
C SER A 6 2.58 -17.42 -13.67
N ILE A 7 2.50 -18.10 -12.51
CA ILE A 7 1.23 -18.48 -11.88
C ILE A 7 0.39 -17.23 -11.56
N LEU A 8 0.99 -16.20 -10.97
CA LEU A 8 0.29 -14.96 -10.64
C LEU A 8 -0.26 -14.26 -11.90
N ALA A 9 0.51 -14.25 -12.98
CA ALA A 9 0.14 -13.59 -14.24
C ALA A 9 -0.84 -14.40 -15.12
N ASP A 10 -1.03 -15.70 -14.85
CA ASP A 10 -1.87 -16.56 -15.68
C ASP A 10 -3.36 -16.39 -15.36
N ALA A 11 -4.06 -15.63 -16.20
CA ALA A 11 -5.50 -15.39 -16.07
C ALA A 11 -6.37 -16.64 -16.32
N SER A 12 -5.81 -17.74 -16.83
CA SER A 12 -6.53 -19.01 -16.98
C SER A 12 -6.62 -19.81 -15.67
N LEU A 13 -5.77 -19.49 -14.69
CA LEU A 13 -5.78 -20.14 -13.39
C LEU A 13 -6.84 -19.56 -12.44
N PRO A 14 -7.38 -20.36 -11.50
CA PRO A 14 -8.27 -19.86 -10.46
C PRO A 14 -7.63 -18.72 -9.65
N LEU A 15 -8.41 -17.68 -9.34
CA LEU A 15 -7.93 -16.54 -8.54
C LEU A 15 -7.24 -16.98 -7.24
N PHE A 16 -7.76 -18.02 -6.58
CA PHE A 16 -7.15 -18.56 -5.37
C PHE A 16 -5.68 -18.98 -5.56
N GLU A 17 -5.33 -19.61 -6.68
CA GLU A 17 -3.95 -20.02 -6.97
C GLU A 17 -3.05 -18.82 -7.23
N ARG A 18 -3.57 -17.83 -7.96
CA ARG A 18 -2.90 -16.56 -8.22
C ARG A 18 -2.62 -15.80 -6.92
N TYR A 19 -3.59 -15.72 -6.01
CA TYR A 19 -3.42 -15.12 -4.68
C TYR A 19 -2.38 -15.86 -3.83
N ARG A 20 -2.35 -17.20 -3.87
CA ARG A 20 -1.30 -17.97 -3.20
C ARG A 20 0.08 -17.60 -3.73
N ALA A 21 0.24 -17.50 -5.05
CA ALA A 21 1.52 -17.09 -5.65
C ALA A 21 1.93 -15.67 -5.24
N MET A 22 0.99 -14.72 -5.25
CA MET A 22 1.23 -13.34 -4.78
C MET A 22 1.70 -13.27 -3.33
N PHE A 23 1.01 -13.95 -2.40
CA PHE A 23 1.43 -13.95 -0.99
C PHE A 23 2.75 -14.72 -0.78
N SER A 24 3.03 -15.75 -1.58
CA SER A 24 4.35 -16.39 -1.59
C SER A 24 5.45 -15.43 -2.05
N LEU A 25 5.22 -14.66 -3.13
CA LEU A 25 6.17 -13.63 -3.60
C LEU A 25 6.43 -12.57 -2.53
N ARG A 26 5.37 -12.06 -1.88
CA ARG A 26 5.50 -11.14 -0.74
C ARG A 26 6.41 -11.70 0.35
N ASN A 27 6.13 -12.93 0.78
CA ASN A 27 6.85 -13.56 1.90
C ASN A 27 8.30 -13.86 1.55
N ILE A 28 8.60 -14.15 0.28
CA ILE A 28 9.98 -14.34 -0.20
C ILE A 28 10.72 -13.00 -0.22
N GLY A 29 10.07 -11.94 -0.70
CA GLY A 29 10.66 -10.62 -0.79
C GLY A 29 11.78 -10.49 -1.83
N GLY A 30 12.49 -9.37 -1.76
CA GLY A 30 13.59 -9.05 -2.68
C GLY A 30 13.14 -8.48 -4.03
N GLN A 31 14.12 -7.94 -4.76
CA GLN A 31 13.91 -7.21 -6.01
C GLN A 31 13.15 -8.04 -7.06
N ASP A 32 13.51 -9.31 -7.25
CA ASP A 32 12.87 -10.18 -8.25
C ASP A 32 11.38 -10.41 -7.94
N ALA A 33 11.04 -10.66 -6.67
CA ALA A 33 9.64 -10.89 -6.28
C ALA A 33 8.80 -9.62 -6.45
N VAL A 34 9.36 -8.46 -6.09
CA VAL A 34 8.74 -7.15 -6.31
C VAL A 34 8.52 -6.91 -7.79
N GLN A 35 9.48 -7.27 -8.65
CA GLN A 35 9.34 -7.07 -10.09
C GLN A 35 8.21 -7.90 -10.70
N GLU A 36 8.01 -9.15 -10.24
CA GLU A 36 6.88 -9.97 -10.67
C GLU A 36 5.53 -9.38 -10.23
N LEU A 37 5.44 -8.87 -9.00
CA LEU A 37 4.24 -8.16 -8.50
C LEU A 37 3.97 -6.88 -9.32
N CYS A 38 4.99 -6.06 -9.55
CA CYS A 38 4.90 -4.87 -10.40
C CYS A 38 4.41 -5.21 -11.82
N ASN A 39 4.93 -6.29 -12.40
CA ASN A 39 4.49 -6.75 -13.73
C ASN A 39 2.99 -7.03 -13.75
N VAL A 40 2.46 -7.68 -12.71
CA VAL A 40 1.04 -8.05 -12.63
C VAL A 40 0.17 -6.84 -12.38
N LEU A 41 0.56 -5.92 -11.49
CA LEU A 41 -0.16 -4.66 -11.28
C LEU A 41 -0.36 -3.90 -12.60
N VAL A 42 0.69 -3.87 -13.43
CA VAL A 42 0.67 -3.12 -14.68
C VAL A 42 0.03 -3.90 -15.82
N LYS A 43 0.20 -5.22 -15.91
CA LYS A 43 -0.20 -5.98 -17.11
C LYS A 43 -1.49 -6.76 -16.98
N ASP A 44 -1.95 -7.05 -15.76
CA ASP A 44 -3.21 -7.77 -15.58
C ASP A 44 -4.39 -6.88 -15.96
N ASP A 45 -5.25 -7.37 -16.84
CA ASP A 45 -6.53 -6.75 -17.21
C ASP A 45 -7.73 -7.62 -16.79
N SER A 46 -7.45 -8.78 -16.18
CA SER A 46 -8.46 -9.80 -15.87
C SER A 46 -9.21 -9.54 -14.56
N SER A 47 -8.58 -8.90 -13.57
CA SER A 47 -9.17 -8.71 -12.26
C SER A 47 -8.70 -7.42 -11.58
N ALA A 48 -9.62 -6.47 -11.40
CA ALA A 48 -9.37 -5.28 -10.60
C ALA A 48 -9.08 -5.63 -9.13
N LEU A 49 -9.75 -6.66 -8.59
CA LEU A 49 -9.56 -7.09 -7.20
C LEU A 49 -8.15 -7.67 -6.99
N LEU A 50 -7.63 -8.42 -7.97
CA LEU A 50 -6.26 -8.93 -7.90
C LEU A 50 -5.25 -7.78 -7.96
N ARG A 51 -5.41 -6.83 -8.89
CA ARG A 51 -4.51 -5.67 -8.99
C ARG A 51 -4.50 -4.82 -7.73
N HIS A 52 -5.66 -4.61 -7.12
CA HIS A 52 -5.77 -3.98 -5.81
C HIS A 52 -4.91 -4.71 -4.77
N GLU A 53 -5.10 -6.02 -4.60
CA GLU A 53 -4.34 -6.77 -3.61
C GLU A 53 -2.82 -6.77 -3.91
N VAL A 54 -2.43 -6.77 -5.19
CA VAL A 54 -1.03 -6.61 -5.58
C VAL A 54 -0.47 -5.25 -5.16
N ALA A 55 -1.21 -4.15 -5.37
CA ALA A 55 -0.81 -2.82 -4.91
C ALA A 55 -0.66 -2.76 -3.38
N TYR A 56 -1.63 -3.34 -2.65
CA TYR A 56 -1.58 -3.46 -1.19
C TYR A 56 -0.31 -4.19 -0.73
N VAL A 57 -0.04 -5.35 -1.33
CA VAL A 57 1.15 -6.16 -1.03
C VAL A 57 2.45 -5.40 -1.34
N LEU A 58 2.51 -4.65 -2.45
CA LEU A 58 3.67 -3.81 -2.78
C LEU A 58 3.88 -2.71 -1.73
N GLY A 59 2.80 -2.09 -1.23
CA GLY A 59 2.84 -1.16 -0.11
C GLY A 59 3.38 -1.80 1.17
N GLN A 60 2.92 -3.01 1.52
CA GLN A 60 3.45 -3.78 2.66
C GLN A 60 4.95 -4.09 2.55
N MET A 61 5.42 -4.34 1.32
CA MET A 61 6.82 -4.66 1.06
C MET A 61 7.72 -3.42 1.08
N GLN A 62 7.15 -2.21 0.94
CA GLN A 62 7.85 -0.92 0.95
C GLN A 62 9.07 -0.86 0.03
N HIS A 63 9.12 -1.70 -1.02
CA HIS A 63 10.33 -1.84 -1.80
C HIS A 63 10.46 -0.70 -2.80
N PRO A 64 11.58 0.05 -2.83
CA PRO A 64 11.69 1.28 -3.63
C PRO A 64 11.54 1.11 -5.15
N SER A 65 11.72 -0.11 -5.67
CA SER A 65 11.53 -0.40 -7.11
C SER A 65 10.06 -0.51 -7.54
N SER A 66 9.12 -0.50 -6.58
CA SER A 66 7.68 -0.55 -6.87
C SER A 66 7.06 0.82 -7.24
N VAL A 67 7.74 1.92 -6.90
CA VAL A 67 7.24 3.30 -7.09
C VAL A 67 6.73 3.54 -8.51
N GLU A 68 7.50 3.15 -9.53
CA GLU A 68 7.12 3.39 -10.92
C GLU A 68 5.86 2.62 -11.33
N ALA A 69 5.73 1.37 -10.90
CA ALA A 69 4.57 0.54 -11.23
C ALA A 69 3.29 1.02 -10.53
N LEU A 70 3.40 1.44 -9.27
CA LEU A 70 2.30 2.03 -8.51
C LEU A 70 1.87 3.37 -9.12
N ALA A 71 2.83 4.22 -9.50
CA ALA A 71 2.55 5.47 -10.19
C ALA A 71 1.85 5.24 -11.53
N GLN A 72 2.30 4.24 -12.30
CA GLN A 72 1.66 3.86 -13.55
C GLN A 72 0.21 3.37 -13.34
N SER A 73 -0.05 2.62 -12.27
CA SER A 73 -1.41 2.17 -11.92
C SER A 73 -2.30 3.34 -11.50
N LEU A 74 -1.80 4.25 -10.65
CA LEU A 74 -2.53 5.45 -10.23
C LEU A 74 -2.85 6.39 -11.40
N ARG A 75 -1.92 6.54 -12.36
CA ARG A 75 -2.08 7.38 -13.56
C ARG A 75 -2.93 6.76 -14.66
N ARG A 76 -3.30 5.48 -14.57
CA ARG A 76 -4.03 4.79 -15.65
C ARG A 76 -5.49 5.28 -15.69
N PRO A 77 -5.94 5.94 -16.78
CA PRO A 77 -7.27 6.55 -16.84
C PRO A 77 -8.42 5.54 -16.67
N GLU A 78 -8.27 4.37 -17.29
CA GLU A 78 -9.29 3.30 -17.26
C GLU A 78 -9.10 2.33 -16.08
N GLU A 79 -8.24 2.65 -15.11
CA GLU A 79 -8.05 1.80 -13.96
C GLU A 79 -9.22 1.91 -12.99
N HIS A 80 -9.60 0.79 -12.39
CA HIS A 80 -10.65 0.79 -11.39
C HIS A 80 -10.24 1.64 -10.19
N LYS A 81 -11.14 2.52 -9.72
CA LYS A 81 -10.88 3.45 -8.61
C LYS A 81 -10.30 2.80 -7.36
N MET A 82 -10.68 1.55 -7.05
CA MET A 82 -10.13 0.82 -5.89
C MET A 82 -8.63 0.54 -6.04
N VAL A 83 -8.16 0.23 -7.26
CA VAL A 83 -6.76 -0.06 -7.54
C VAL A 83 -5.94 1.23 -7.51
N ARG A 84 -6.50 2.32 -8.04
CA ARG A 84 -5.90 3.66 -7.97
C ARG A 84 -5.75 4.12 -6.51
N HIS A 85 -6.81 3.98 -5.71
CA HIS A 85 -6.80 4.19 -4.25
C HIS A 85 -5.66 3.43 -3.57
N GLU A 86 -5.61 2.12 -3.77
CA GLU A 86 -4.60 1.27 -3.12
C GLU A 86 -3.17 1.60 -3.61
N SER A 87 -3.03 2.00 -4.87
CA SER A 87 -1.74 2.46 -5.41
C SER A 87 -1.27 3.76 -4.77
N ALA A 88 -2.18 4.70 -4.49
CA ALA A 88 -1.88 5.93 -3.77
C ALA A 88 -1.49 5.66 -2.31
N GLU A 89 -2.22 4.80 -1.60
CA GLU A 89 -1.85 4.39 -0.24
C GLU A 89 -0.48 3.69 -0.20
N ALA A 90 -0.25 2.75 -1.13
CA ALA A 90 1.01 2.04 -1.25
C ALA A 90 2.20 2.97 -1.56
N LEU A 91 2.01 3.98 -2.43
CA LEU A 91 3.02 5.01 -2.68
C LEU A 91 3.38 5.76 -1.41
N GLY A 92 2.38 6.23 -0.66
CA GLY A 92 2.57 6.93 0.61
C GLY A 92 3.25 6.08 1.70
N ALA A 93 3.14 4.76 1.61
CA ALA A 93 3.76 3.83 2.55
C ALA A 93 5.26 3.58 2.27
N ILE A 94 5.80 3.93 1.10
CA ILE A 94 7.22 3.60 0.77
C ILE A 94 8.17 4.60 1.43
N ASP A 95 8.95 4.11 2.40
CA ASP A 95 9.93 4.92 3.12
C ASP A 95 11.16 5.28 2.25
N GLY A 96 11.79 6.42 2.56
CA GLY A 96 13.02 6.89 1.91
C GLY A 96 12.89 7.27 0.43
N ARG A 97 11.66 7.40 -0.09
CA ARG A 97 11.38 7.75 -1.50
C ARG A 97 10.42 8.94 -1.66
N TRP A 98 10.22 9.71 -0.60
CA TRP A 98 9.25 10.80 -0.58
C TRP A 98 9.46 11.83 -1.71
N ASP A 99 10.70 12.25 -1.97
CA ASP A 99 11.03 13.18 -3.07
C ASP A 99 10.51 12.74 -4.45
N ALA A 100 10.39 11.42 -4.66
CA ALA A 100 9.84 10.86 -5.89
C ALA A 100 8.32 10.64 -5.81
N VAL A 101 7.78 10.38 -4.62
CA VAL A 101 6.37 10.05 -4.38
C VAL A 101 5.50 11.30 -4.26
N GLU A 102 5.96 12.33 -3.56
CA GLU A 102 5.19 13.55 -3.29
C GLU A 102 4.65 14.22 -4.57
N PRO A 103 5.45 14.41 -5.65
CA PRO A 103 4.92 15.01 -6.87
C PRO A 103 3.82 14.15 -7.50
N ILE A 104 3.94 12.82 -7.41
CA ILE A 104 2.98 11.87 -7.97
C ILE A 104 1.65 11.97 -7.23
N LEU A 105 1.66 12.00 -5.90
CA LEU A 105 0.42 12.12 -5.11
C LEU A 105 -0.25 13.49 -5.34
N ASN A 106 0.55 14.56 -5.43
CA ASN A 106 0.05 15.90 -5.70
C ASN A 106 -0.67 16.02 -7.05
N GLU A 107 -0.25 15.28 -8.09
CA GLU A 107 -0.97 15.21 -9.39
C GLU A 107 -2.45 14.83 -9.21
N PHE A 108 -2.78 14.05 -8.18
CA PHE A 108 -4.10 13.48 -7.93
C PHE A 108 -4.81 14.07 -6.69
N SER A 109 -4.24 15.11 -6.07
CA SER A 109 -4.84 15.86 -4.95
C SER A 109 -6.18 16.54 -5.28
N ASN A 110 -6.50 16.67 -6.58
CA ASN A 110 -7.75 17.20 -7.09
C ASN A 110 -8.44 16.22 -8.08
N ASP A 111 -8.17 14.92 -7.97
CA ASP A 111 -8.79 13.91 -8.83
C ASP A 111 -10.33 13.98 -8.74
N GLU A 112 -11.01 13.77 -9.88
CA GLU A 112 -12.48 13.77 -9.95
C GLU A 112 -13.08 12.64 -9.11
N ASN A 113 -12.34 11.56 -8.89
CA ASN A 113 -12.74 10.47 -8.02
C ASN A 113 -12.38 10.76 -6.55
N ASP A 114 -13.40 10.92 -5.72
CA ASP A 114 -13.23 11.23 -4.29
C ASP A 114 -12.31 10.23 -3.56
N VAL A 115 -12.44 8.93 -3.84
CA VAL A 115 -11.64 7.90 -3.16
C VAL A 115 -10.15 8.01 -3.52
N VAL A 116 -9.84 8.33 -4.78
CA VAL A 116 -8.45 8.53 -5.21
C VAL A 116 -7.90 9.81 -4.60
N ARG A 117 -8.67 10.90 -4.69
CA ARG A 117 -8.29 12.20 -4.16
C ARG A 117 -8.01 12.15 -2.67
N GLU A 118 -8.93 11.58 -1.89
CA GLU A 118 -8.81 11.45 -0.44
C GLU A 118 -7.61 10.60 -0.05
N SER A 119 -7.32 9.52 -0.76
CA SER A 119 -6.13 8.70 -0.47
C SER A 119 -4.82 9.41 -0.73
N CYS A 120 -4.73 10.19 -1.80
CA CYS A 120 -3.56 11.03 -2.06
C CYS A 120 -3.37 12.08 -0.96
N LEU A 121 -4.45 12.75 -0.54
CA LEU A 121 -4.40 13.74 0.54
C LEU A 121 -3.99 13.11 1.87
N VAL A 122 -4.55 11.94 2.23
CA VAL A 122 -4.17 11.23 3.46
C VAL A 122 -2.70 10.82 3.43
N ALA A 123 -2.19 10.36 2.30
CA ALA A 123 -0.78 10.01 2.15
C ALA A 123 0.15 11.23 2.28
N LEU A 124 -0.23 12.37 1.72
CA LEU A 124 0.48 13.65 1.86
C LEU A 124 0.47 14.15 3.32
N ASP A 125 -0.72 14.21 3.94
CA ASP A 125 -0.91 14.66 5.32
C ASP A 125 -0.12 13.79 6.31
N ALA A 126 -0.09 12.47 6.08
CA ALA A 126 0.69 11.55 6.90
C ALA A 126 2.18 11.87 6.84
N ALA A 127 2.73 12.09 5.64
CA ALA A 127 4.15 12.40 5.47
C ALA A 127 4.53 13.73 6.15
N ASP A 128 3.70 14.76 6.00
CA ASP A 128 3.88 16.05 6.65
C ASP A 128 3.92 15.89 8.18
N TYR A 129 2.96 15.17 8.76
CA TYR A 129 2.94 14.88 10.19
C TYR A 129 4.22 14.17 10.66
N TRP A 130 4.65 13.12 9.96
CA TRP A 130 5.87 12.39 10.33
C TRP A 130 7.15 13.21 10.15
N SER A 131 7.17 14.16 9.21
CA SER A 131 8.29 15.08 9.02
C SER A 131 8.43 16.06 10.21
N HIS A 132 7.32 16.61 10.69
CA HIS A 132 7.29 17.49 11.85
C HIS A 132 7.69 16.76 13.14
N VAL A 133 7.18 15.54 13.36
CA VAL A 133 7.51 14.72 14.53
C VAL A 133 9.00 14.31 14.57
N LYS A 134 9.62 14.02 13.41
CA LYS A 134 11.06 13.74 13.34
C LYS A 134 11.88 15.00 13.67
N GLY A 135 11.44 16.18 13.21
CA GLY A 135 12.10 17.45 13.49
C GLY A 135 12.04 17.88 14.97
N GLU A 136 10.98 17.53 15.70
CA GLU A 136 10.87 17.81 17.14
C GLU A 136 11.79 16.92 17.99
N LYS A 137 11.97 15.64 17.62
CA LYS A 137 12.84 14.70 18.36
C LYS A 137 14.33 14.98 18.23
N ASP A 138 14.75 15.73 17.21
CA ASP A 138 16.15 16.11 17.01
C ASP A 138 16.51 17.40 17.79
N HIS A 139 15.57 18.01 18.53
CA HIS A 139 15.78 19.27 19.27
C HIS A 139 15.83 19.14 20.81
N ASP A 140 15.43 18.01 21.39
CA ASP A 140 15.45 17.82 22.84
C ASP A 140 16.72 17.09 23.31
N GLY A 141 17.83 17.81 23.23
CA GLY A 141 19.00 17.58 24.05
C GLY A 141 18.94 18.44 25.31
N ASP A 142 17.97 18.22 26.20
CA ASP A 142 18.09 18.59 27.62
C ASP A 142 17.06 17.80 28.44
N GLU A 143 17.56 16.97 29.37
CA GLU A 143 16.75 16.25 30.34
C GLU A 143 16.08 17.25 31.30
N ASN A 144 14.74 17.23 31.39
CA ASN A 144 14.01 17.26 32.67
C ASN A 144 12.51 17.03 32.50
N ASP A 145 12.04 15.94 33.12
CA ASP A 145 10.72 15.67 33.69
C ASP A 145 9.48 16.29 33.04
N LEU A 146 8.83 15.56 32.14
CA LEU A 146 7.37 15.65 31.95
C LEU A 146 6.74 14.26 31.78
N ASP A 147 5.72 14.05 32.60
CA ASP A 147 4.87 12.87 32.79
C ASP A 147 4.40 12.22 31.47
N VAL A 148 4.81 10.97 31.24
CA VAL A 148 4.39 10.16 30.09
C VAL A 148 3.02 9.55 30.38
N SER A 149 1.98 10.37 30.29
CA SER A 149 0.61 9.91 30.01
C SER A 149 0.29 10.15 28.54
N GLY A 150 1.09 9.57 27.64
CA GLY A 150 0.81 9.57 26.21
C GLY A 150 -0.27 8.55 25.89
N GLU A 151 -1.48 8.99 25.57
CA GLU A 151 -2.51 8.13 25.00
C GLU A 151 -2.00 7.53 23.68
N GLU A 152 -2.17 6.21 23.51
CA GLU A 152 -1.89 5.55 22.23
C GLU A 152 -2.68 6.21 21.09
N PRO A 153 -2.07 6.45 19.91
CA PRO A 153 -2.73 7.17 18.83
C PRO A 153 -4.00 6.43 18.37
N SER A 154 -5.14 7.12 18.52
CA SER A 154 -6.51 6.68 18.23
C SER A 154 -6.68 6.01 16.86
N PHE A 155 -5.88 6.40 15.86
CA PHE A 155 -6.02 5.93 14.48
C PHE A 155 -5.53 4.47 14.27
N ALA A 156 -4.43 4.09 14.92
CA ALA A 156 -3.90 2.71 14.86
C ALA A 156 -4.84 1.73 15.59
N LYS A 157 -5.45 2.19 16.68
CA LYS A 157 -6.46 1.45 17.45
C LYS A 157 -7.75 1.30 16.65
N GLN A 158 -8.21 2.36 15.96
CA GLN A 158 -9.38 2.30 15.07
C GLN A 158 -9.20 1.37 13.87
N LYS A 159 -8.03 1.38 13.20
CA LYS A 159 -7.78 0.48 12.06
C LYS A 159 -7.67 -0.98 12.53
N ALA A 160 -7.05 -1.24 13.68
CA ALA A 160 -6.96 -2.58 14.27
C ALA A 160 -8.32 -3.12 14.78
N ASP A 161 -9.15 -2.27 15.39
CA ASP A 161 -10.48 -2.65 15.88
C ASP A 161 -11.49 -2.80 14.75
N ASN A 162 -11.38 -2.04 13.65
CA ASN A 162 -12.21 -2.20 12.46
C ASN A 162 -11.84 -3.44 11.61
N MET A 163 -10.63 -3.99 11.77
CA MET A 163 -10.17 -5.17 11.01
C MET A 163 -10.49 -6.51 11.69
N LYS A 164 -10.69 -6.51 13.02
CA LYS A 164 -11.12 -7.69 13.80
C LYS A 164 -12.46 -8.30 13.32
N PRO A 165 -13.54 -7.53 13.07
CA PRO A 165 -14.81 -8.11 12.63
C PRO A 165 -14.80 -8.53 11.14
N VAL A 166 -13.93 -7.94 10.30
CA VAL A 166 -13.84 -8.27 8.87
C VAL A 166 -13.20 -9.64 8.65
N LEU A 167 -12.21 -9.99 9.47
CA LEU A 167 -11.56 -11.30 9.43
C LEU A 167 -12.41 -12.41 10.09
N GLN A 168 -13.27 -12.07 11.06
CA GLN A 168 -14.18 -13.02 11.70
C GLN A 168 -15.33 -13.49 10.79
N ASN A 169 -15.72 -12.69 9.80
CA ASN A 169 -16.80 -13.05 8.86
C ASN A 169 -16.34 -13.85 7.63
N HIS A 170 -15.04 -13.96 7.35
CA HIS A 170 -14.52 -14.68 6.16
C HIS A 170 -13.95 -16.08 6.46
N PHE A 171 -13.83 -16.48 7.73
CA PHE A 171 -13.25 -17.78 8.11
C PHE A 171 -14.14 -18.68 8.98
N ASN A 172 -15.43 -18.35 9.18
CA ASN A 172 -16.39 -19.31 9.74
C ASN A 172 -16.83 -20.31 8.66
N VAL A 173 -15.92 -21.21 8.30
CA VAL A 173 -16.30 -22.54 7.83
C VAL A 173 -16.75 -23.30 9.07
N VAL A 174 -18.06 -23.50 9.14
CA VAL A 174 -18.75 -24.35 10.11
C VAL A 174 -18.10 -25.74 10.08
N ASN A 175 -17.58 -26.20 11.23
CA ASN A 175 -17.38 -27.63 11.48
C ASN A 175 -18.72 -28.27 11.80
#